data_AF-A0A3L7B639-F1
#
_entry.id   AF-A0A3L7B639-F1
#
_cell.length_a   1.000
_cell.length_b   1.000
_cell.length_c   1.000
_cell.angle_alpha   90.00
_cell.angle_beta   90.00
_cell.angle_gamma   90.00
#
_symmetry.space_group_name_H-M   'P 1'
#
loop_
_entity.id
_entity.type
_entity.pdbx_description
1 polymer ?
#
loop_
_entity_poly.entity_id
_entity_poly.type
_entity_poly.pdbx_seq_one_letter_code
_entity_poly.pdbx_strand_id
1 'polypeptide(L)'
;MTTSRAGRLLRKPEDPQRATFLELFFDLAFVYVLTQLSRVLSQDLTWRGAFHMLVLLLAVWWVWCSTATVPDRFDPQRPTIQLLVIATLVGSLVMAVALPAVFGAQGLIFAGAYVAVQVGRSLGLLIALRGHELQRGALRVLIWFCVSAVPWIAGALVHGTAREALWALAVAIDYLAGKLRYRTPGLGRSPPAELPSAAEHLAERHRQFFIIALGELILVSASTLGGSGFATDRTAAFLVSIATTVLLWRIYIYRAGELSAAAIGGSPDPARLGLSAFYAHLVMVTGVVVTAVGAELVIAHPTGHAQTAWIAVILGGPALFLAGRARFEYAVFSRVSPDRPLGLLALAVLAPVMLLVPPLVAALAATAVLAGVAVADAAGARGRPPEPPSPPG
;
A
#
# COMPACT_ATOMS: atom_id res chain seq x y z
N MET A 1 -41.39 5.07 8.26
CA MET A 1 -40.08 4.77 8.89
C MET A 1 -39.29 6.06 9.00
N THR A 2 -39.13 6.61 10.20
CA THR A 2 -38.31 7.80 10.44
C THR A 2 -36.84 7.42 10.34
N THR A 3 -36.18 7.82 9.26
CA THR A 3 -34.74 7.61 9.09
C THR A 3 -34.00 8.35 10.21
N SER A 4 -33.38 7.60 11.13
CA SER A 4 -32.58 8.17 12.20
C SER A 4 -31.47 9.03 11.61
N ARG A 5 -31.01 10.05 12.35
CA ARG A 5 -29.92 10.94 11.90
C ARG A 5 -28.67 10.17 11.49
N ALA A 6 -28.42 9.02 12.13
CA ALA A 6 -27.35 8.09 11.79
C ALA A 6 -27.63 7.28 10.51
N GLY A 7 -28.88 6.87 10.25
CA GLY A 7 -29.24 6.18 9.01
C GLY A 7 -29.05 7.05 7.76
N ARG A 8 -29.10 8.38 7.90
CA ARG A 8 -28.79 9.32 6.81
C ARG A 8 -27.30 9.36 6.43
N LEU A 9 -26.41 8.86 7.29
CA LEU A 9 -24.98 8.81 7.02
C LEU A 9 -24.57 7.60 6.18
N LEU A 10 -25.43 6.59 6.04
CA LEU A 10 -25.12 5.39 5.28
C LEU A 10 -25.27 5.65 3.79
N ARG A 11 -24.35 5.07 3.00
CA ARG A 11 -24.43 5.10 1.55
C ARG A 11 -25.59 4.23 1.08
N LYS A 12 -26.34 4.68 0.08
CA LYS A 12 -27.44 3.86 -0.46
C LYS A 12 -26.88 2.83 -1.45
N PRO A 13 -27.49 1.63 -1.57
CA PRO A 13 -27.07 0.64 -2.56
C PRO A 13 -27.13 1.13 -4.02
N GLU A 14 -27.98 2.13 -4.28
CA GLU A 14 -28.24 2.71 -5.60
C GLU A 14 -27.24 3.81 -6.01
N ASP A 15 -26.43 4.31 -5.07
CA ASP A 15 -25.47 5.39 -5.36
C ASP A 15 -24.31 4.87 -6.23
N PRO A 16 -23.83 5.65 -7.22
CA PRO A 16 -22.73 5.23 -8.09
C PRO A 16 -21.51 4.78 -7.28
N GLN A 17 -21.00 3.57 -7.49
CA GLN A 17 -19.88 2.98 -6.72
C GLN A 17 -18.49 3.50 -7.12
N ARG A 18 -18.41 4.59 -7.88
CA ARG A 18 -17.13 5.18 -8.27
C ARG A 18 -16.50 5.94 -7.10
N ALA A 19 -15.16 6.02 -7.11
CA ALA A 19 -14.44 6.90 -6.20
C ALA A 19 -14.86 8.35 -6.43
N THR A 20 -15.15 9.03 -5.33
CA THR A 20 -15.45 10.45 -5.30
C THR A 20 -14.18 11.29 -5.40
N PHE A 21 -14.32 12.55 -5.79
CA PHE A 21 -13.20 13.49 -5.87
C PHE A 21 -12.44 13.61 -4.53
N LEU A 22 -13.15 13.54 -3.41
CA LEU A 22 -12.55 13.61 -2.07
C LEU A 22 -11.63 12.41 -1.79
N GLU A 23 -12.01 11.22 -2.26
CA GLU A 23 -11.22 10.00 -2.06
C GLU A 23 -9.93 10.02 -2.88
N LEU A 24 -9.99 10.59 -4.10
CA LEU A 24 -8.81 10.86 -4.93
C LEU A 24 -7.91 11.92 -4.30
N PHE A 25 -8.50 13.00 -3.75
CA PHE A 25 -7.76 14.04 -3.06
C PHE A 25 -7.06 13.53 -1.80
N PHE A 26 -7.70 12.63 -1.05
CA PHE A 26 -7.07 11.92 0.06
C PHE A 26 -5.87 11.09 -0.38
N ASP A 27 -5.99 10.32 -1.46
CA ASP A 27 -4.87 9.49 -1.89
C ASP A 27 -3.67 10.30 -2.38
N LEU A 28 -3.88 11.52 -2.88
CA LEU A 28 -2.78 12.39 -3.31
C LEU A 28 -1.79 12.65 -2.17
N ALA A 29 -2.25 12.71 -0.92
CA ALA A 29 -1.37 12.84 0.24
C ALA A 29 -0.38 11.66 0.36
N PHE A 30 -0.77 10.47 -0.10
CA PHE A 30 0.06 9.27 -0.04
C PHE A 30 1.19 9.27 -1.07
N VAL A 31 1.14 10.08 -2.13
CA VAL A 31 2.33 10.30 -2.99
C VAL A 31 3.49 10.80 -2.15
N TYR A 32 3.25 11.81 -1.31
CA TYR A 32 4.27 12.37 -0.43
C TYR A 32 4.66 11.40 0.68
N VAL A 33 3.69 10.68 1.26
CA VAL A 33 3.99 9.68 2.29
C VAL A 33 4.91 8.57 1.76
N LEU A 34 4.61 8.03 0.58
CA LEU A 34 5.43 6.99 -0.05
C LEU A 34 6.83 7.52 -0.39
N THR A 35 6.93 8.75 -0.89
CA THR A 35 8.23 9.41 -1.18
C THR A 35 9.11 9.47 0.07
N GLN A 36 8.51 9.79 1.22
CA GLN A 36 9.21 9.89 2.49
C GLN A 36 9.59 8.51 3.05
N LEU A 37 8.78 7.48 2.82
CA LEU A 37 9.14 6.09 3.16
C LEU A 37 10.31 5.58 2.33
N SER A 38 10.34 5.88 1.03
CA SER A 38 11.51 5.61 0.17
C SER A 38 12.76 6.30 0.70
N ARG A 39 12.65 7.57 1.12
CA ARG A 39 13.76 8.32 1.73
C ARG A 39 14.27 7.70 3.03
N VAL A 40 13.37 7.21 3.89
CA VAL A 40 13.75 6.50 5.13
C VAL A 40 14.61 5.27 4.81
N LEU A 41 14.24 4.50 3.78
CA LEU A 41 15.03 3.35 3.36
C LEU A 41 16.33 3.75 2.64
N SER A 42 16.32 4.78 1.78
CA SER A 42 17.52 5.20 1.04
C SER A 42 18.62 5.77 1.94
N GLN A 43 18.26 6.31 3.11
CA GLN A 43 19.20 6.80 4.12
C GLN A 43 19.87 5.69 4.95
N ASP A 44 19.23 4.54 5.11
CA ASP A 44 19.75 3.40 5.86
C ASP A 44 19.43 2.08 5.15
N LEU A 45 20.30 1.67 4.23
CA LEU A 45 20.17 0.42 3.46
C LEU A 45 20.64 -0.82 4.25
N THR A 46 20.46 -0.83 5.56
CA THR A 46 20.68 -2.00 6.41
C THR A 46 19.37 -2.77 6.65
N TRP A 47 19.47 -3.96 7.23
CA TRP A 47 18.30 -4.72 7.69
C TRP A 47 17.44 -3.93 8.69
N ARG A 48 18.07 -3.04 9.48
CA ARG A 48 17.37 -2.20 10.44
C ARG A 48 16.55 -1.12 9.73
N GLY A 49 17.12 -0.43 8.75
CA GLY A 49 16.38 0.54 7.94
C GLY A 49 15.27 -0.09 7.11
N ALA A 50 15.48 -1.31 6.58
CA ALA A 50 14.42 -2.09 5.94
C ALA A 50 13.26 -2.41 6.91
N PHE A 51 13.57 -2.81 8.14
CA PHE A 51 12.58 -3.03 9.19
C PHE A 51 11.83 -1.73 9.57
N HIS A 52 12.56 -0.62 9.71
CA HIS A 52 11.99 0.71 9.96
C HIS A 52 10.99 1.12 8.88
N MET A 53 11.39 1.04 7.61
CA MET A 53 10.51 1.33 6.47
C MET A 53 9.28 0.43 6.51
N LEU A 54 9.44 -0.88 6.76
CA LEU A 54 8.33 -1.83 6.81
C LEU A 54 7.33 -1.48 7.92
N VAL A 55 7.79 -1.22 9.15
CA VAL A 55 6.90 -0.85 10.27
C VAL A 55 6.11 0.42 9.96
N LEU A 56 6.78 1.43 9.39
CA LEU A 56 6.15 2.71 9.03
C LEU A 56 5.18 2.56 7.86
N LEU A 57 5.54 1.77 6.84
CA LEU A 57 4.67 1.44 5.71
C LEU A 57 3.42 0.71 6.18
N LEU A 58 3.55 -0.28 7.07
CA LEU A 58 2.41 -0.99 7.66
C LEU A 58 1.48 -0.05 8.43
N ALA A 59 2.04 0.88 9.21
CA ALA A 59 1.27 1.89 9.93
C ALA A 59 0.47 2.79 8.96
N VAL A 60 1.16 3.39 7.99
CA VAL A 60 0.57 4.28 6.99
C VAL A 60 -0.46 3.53 6.13
N TRP A 61 -0.15 2.32 5.70
CA TRP A 61 -1.06 1.46 4.94
C TRP A 61 -2.33 1.18 5.74
N TRP A 62 -2.21 0.93 7.04
CA TRP A 62 -3.37 0.74 7.90
C TRP A 62 -4.24 1.99 7.98
N VAL A 63 -3.65 3.19 8.06
CA VAL A 63 -4.39 4.47 7.98
C VAL A 63 -5.12 4.60 6.65
N TRP A 64 -4.45 4.30 5.54
CA TRP A 64 -5.04 4.34 4.21
C TRP A 64 -6.26 3.41 4.11
N CYS A 65 -6.08 2.12 4.37
CA CYS A 65 -7.15 1.14 4.18
C CYS A 65 -8.33 1.36 5.10
N SER A 66 -8.07 1.74 6.35
CA SER A 66 -9.14 2.05 7.30
C SER A 66 -9.94 3.30 6.91
N THR A 67 -9.36 4.19 6.10
CA THR A 67 -10.05 5.38 5.56
C THR A 67 -10.72 5.08 4.23
N ALA A 68 -10.05 4.35 3.34
CA ALA A 68 -10.56 3.97 2.02
C ALA A 68 -11.81 3.08 2.09
N THR A 69 -12.05 2.41 3.22
CA THR A 69 -13.26 1.61 3.47
C THR A 69 -14.37 2.38 4.18
N VAL A 70 -14.18 3.66 4.50
CA VAL A 70 -15.23 4.52 5.07
C VAL A 70 -16.34 4.75 4.03
N PRO A 71 -16.04 5.12 2.77
CA PRO A 71 -17.07 5.37 1.75
C PRO A 71 -17.83 4.13 1.29
N ASP A 72 -17.33 2.92 1.61
CA ASP A 72 -18.09 1.67 1.44
C ASP A 72 -19.33 1.64 2.33
N ARG A 73 -19.25 2.26 3.51
CA ARG A 73 -20.31 2.19 4.55
C ARG A 73 -21.05 3.50 4.71
N PHE A 74 -20.36 4.62 4.49
CA PHE A 74 -20.87 5.96 4.75
C PHE A 74 -20.92 6.78 3.47
N ASP A 75 -21.95 7.60 3.35
CA ASP A 75 -22.13 8.51 2.22
C ASP A 75 -21.03 9.62 2.26
N PRO A 76 -20.11 9.63 1.27
CA PRO A 76 -19.01 10.60 1.21
C PRO A 76 -19.49 12.04 0.92
N GLN A 77 -20.76 12.25 0.56
CA GLN A 77 -21.34 13.59 0.38
C GLN A 77 -21.75 14.24 1.72
N ARG A 78 -21.75 13.49 2.82
CA ARG A 78 -22.13 14.02 4.14
C ARG A 78 -21.00 14.87 4.73
N PRO A 79 -21.26 16.11 5.17
CA PRO A 79 -20.23 16.98 5.73
C PRO A 79 -19.44 16.36 6.88
N THR A 80 -20.09 15.55 7.73
CA THR A 80 -19.41 14.83 8.81
C THR A 80 -18.35 13.86 8.30
N ILE A 81 -18.67 13.10 7.25
CA ILE A 81 -17.73 12.13 6.65
C ILE A 81 -16.62 12.86 5.90
N GLN A 82 -16.97 13.94 5.19
CA GLN A 82 -15.98 14.78 4.52
C GLN A 82 -14.97 15.36 5.50
N LEU A 83 -15.44 15.91 6.63
CA LEU A 83 -14.56 16.45 7.67
C LEU A 83 -13.64 15.37 8.25
N LEU A 84 -14.14 14.15 8.46
CA LEU A 84 -13.32 13.03 8.95
C LEU A 84 -12.23 12.63 7.96
N VAL A 85 -12.55 12.55 6.67
CA VAL A 85 -11.58 12.23 5.61
C VAL A 85 -10.54 13.35 5.47
N ILE A 86 -10.97 14.62 5.50
CA ILE A 86 -10.06 15.79 5.45
C ILE A 86 -9.15 15.83 6.68
N ALA A 87 -9.68 15.57 7.89
CA ALA A 87 -8.87 15.50 9.09
C ALA A 87 -7.85 14.36 9.02
N THR A 88 -8.25 13.21 8.47
CA THR A 88 -7.34 12.07 8.23
C THR A 88 -6.27 12.44 7.21
N LEU A 89 -6.62 13.12 6.13
CA LEU A 89 -5.67 13.65 5.12
C LEU A 89 -4.62 14.53 5.78
N VAL A 90 -5.03 15.54 6.55
CA VAL A 90 -4.12 16.46 7.23
C VAL A 90 -3.22 15.71 8.20
N GLY A 91 -3.77 14.79 8.99
CA GLY A 91 -2.98 13.96 9.92
C GLY A 91 -1.97 13.07 9.21
N SER A 92 -2.34 12.46 8.07
CA SER A 92 -1.42 11.67 7.24
C SER A 92 -0.28 12.53 6.67
N LEU A 93 -0.55 13.78 6.30
CA LEU A 93 0.50 14.72 5.87
C LEU A 93 1.43 15.10 7.02
N VAL A 94 0.90 15.35 8.22
CA VAL A 94 1.73 15.59 9.42
C VAL A 94 2.63 14.39 9.71
N MET A 95 2.09 13.16 9.61
CA MET A 95 2.89 11.94 9.71
C MET A 95 4.00 11.91 8.65
N ALA A 96 3.68 12.21 7.39
CA ALA A 96 4.65 12.21 6.30
C ALA A 96 5.80 13.21 6.48
N VAL A 97 5.50 14.40 6.99
CA VAL A 97 6.51 15.43 7.30
C VAL A 97 7.45 14.96 8.41
N ALA A 98 6.95 14.17 9.37
CA ALA A 98 7.71 13.63 10.49
C ALA A 98 8.55 12.39 10.14
N LEU A 99 8.33 11.75 8.98
CA LEU A 99 9.00 10.49 8.60
C LEU A 99 10.54 10.58 8.57
N PRO A 100 11.18 11.61 7.97
CA PRO A 100 12.63 11.62 7.83
C PRO A 100 13.41 11.61 9.15
N ALA A 101 12.84 12.14 10.24
CA ALA A 101 13.46 12.14 11.56
C ALA A 101 12.62 11.40 12.62
N VAL A 102 11.83 10.42 12.17
CA VAL A 102 10.84 9.70 13.01
C VAL A 102 11.49 8.85 14.11
N PHE A 103 12.64 8.23 13.85
CA PHE A 103 13.42 7.53 14.87
C PHE A 103 14.30 8.46 15.73
N GLY A 104 14.31 9.76 15.42
CA GLY A 104 14.95 10.82 16.19
C GLY A 104 13.92 11.70 16.91
N ALA A 105 14.01 13.02 16.70
CA ALA A 105 13.22 14.03 17.40
C ALA A 105 11.74 14.07 17.00
N GLN A 106 11.37 13.55 15.82
CA GLN A 106 10.01 13.68 15.28
C GLN A 106 9.10 12.48 15.62
N GLY A 107 9.59 11.49 16.38
CA GLY A 107 8.82 10.30 16.72
C GLY A 107 7.51 10.58 17.46
N LEU A 108 7.49 11.59 18.33
CA LEU A 108 6.26 12.01 19.02
C LEU A 108 5.24 12.68 18.10
N ILE A 109 5.71 13.44 17.12
CA ILE A 109 4.84 14.06 16.11
C ILE A 109 4.18 12.98 15.26
N PHE A 110 4.97 12.00 14.79
CA PHE A 110 4.45 10.87 14.01
C PHE A 110 3.45 10.03 14.82
N ALA A 111 3.84 9.56 16.02
CA ALA A 111 2.99 8.71 16.84
C ALA A 111 1.72 9.46 17.31
N GLY A 112 1.86 10.73 17.70
CA GLY A 112 0.74 11.58 18.07
C GLY A 112 -0.24 11.80 16.92
N ALA A 113 0.26 12.08 15.72
CA ALA A 113 -0.56 12.24 14.52
C ALA A 113 -1.26 10.93 14.13
N TYR A 114 -0.55 9.80 14.16
CA TYR A 114 -1.12 8.46 13.93
C TYR A 114 -2.29 8.19 14.88
N VAL A 115 -2.05 8.35 16.19
CA VAL A 115 -3.06 8.12 17.23
C VAL A 115 -4.23 9.08 17.07
N ALA A 116 -3.98 10.37 16.82
CA ALA A 116 -5.03 11.37 16.61
C ALA A 116 -5.92 11.03 15.41
N VAL A 117 -5.35 10.55 14.29
CA VAL A 117 -6.10 10.11 13.12
C VAL A 117 -6.97 8.90 13.46
N GLN A 118 -6.38 7.84 14.02
CA GLN A 118 -7.08 6.57 14.23
C GLN A 118 -8.15 6.66 15.33
N VAL A 119 -7.79 7.23 16.48
CA VAL A 119 -8.70 7.43 17.62
C VAL A 119 -9.71 8.51 17.29
N GLY A 120 -9.28 9.64 16.72
CA GLY A 120 -10.17 10.75 16.37
C GLY A 120 -11.23 10.36 15.34
N ARG A 121 -10.85 9.64 14.28
CA ARG A 121 -11.80 9.12 13.30
C ARG A 121 -12.78 8.13 13.94
N SER A 122 -12.29 7.21 14.77
CA SER A 122 -13.13 6.20 15.42
C SER A 122 -14.12 6.82 16.42
N LEU A 123 -13.67 7.84 17.16
CA LEU A 123 -14.50 8.61 18.07
C LEU A 123 -15.55 9.44 17.31
N GLY A 124 -15.15 10.10 16.22
CA GLY A 124 -16.06 10.84 15.36
C GLY A 124 -17.18 9.95 14.80
N LEU A 125 -16.83 8.76 14.30
CA LEU A 125 -17.82 7.76 13.87
C LEU A 125 -18.70 7.27 15.02
N LEU A 126 -18.13 7.03 16.21
CA LEU A 126 -18.88 6.63 17.40
C LEU A 126 -19.94 7.67 17.78
N ILE A 127 -19.60 8.96 17.72
CA ILE A 127 -20.51 10.06 18.00
C ILE A 127 -21.57 10.19 16.90
N ALA A 128 -21.15 10.11 15.63
CA ALA A 128 -22.04 10.22 14.48
C ALA A 128 -23.08 9.09 14.41
N LEU A 129 -22.71 7.90 14.89
CA LEU A 129 -23.56 6.70 14.92
C LEU A 129 -24.40 6.56 16.20
N ARG A 130 -24.47 7.56 17.08
CA ARG A 130 -25.24 7.49 18.34
C ARG A 130 -26.68 7.02 18.10
N GLY A 131 -27.06 5.94 18.79
CA GLY A 131 -28.40 5.33 18.69
C GLY A 131 -28.59 4.41 17.49
N HIS A 132 -27.54 4.12 16.71
CA HIS A 132 -27.55 3.16 15.61
C HIS A 132 -26.86 1.85 16.01
N GLU A 133 -27.28 0.74 15.42
CA GLU A 133 -26.70 -0.59 15.67
C GLU A 133 -25.19 -0.69 15.37
N LEU A 134 -24.71 0.15 14.43
CA LEU A 134 -23.30 0.22 14.02
C LEU A 134 -22.41 0.93 15.04
N GLN A 135 -23.00 1.64 16.02
CA GLN A 135 -22.28 2.33 17.09
C GLN A 135 -21.40 1.37 17.88
N ARG A 136 -21.88 0.15 18.13
CA ARG A 136 -21.09 -0.89 18.83
C ARG A 136 -19.84 -1.26 18.03
N GLY A 137 -19.94 -1.31 16.70
CA GLY A 137 -18.79 -1.53 15.82
C GLY A 137 -17.75 -0.42 15.94
N ALA A 138 -18.18 0.84 15.89
CA ALA A 138 -17.28 1.98 16.07
C ALA A 138 -16.61 1.98 17.46
N LEU A 139 -17.33 1.60 18.52
CA LEU A 139 -16.76 1.48 19.87
C LEU A 139 -15.67 0.41 19.94
N ARG A 140 -15.88 -0.76 19.33
CA ARG A 140 -14.86 -1.82 19.31
C ARG A 140 -13.58 -1.36 18.61
N VAL A 141 -13.73 -0.69 17.47
CA VAL A 141 -12.59 -0.13 16.71
C VAL A 141 -11.86 0.92 17.54
N LEU A 142 -12.59 1.82 18.20
CA LEU A 142 -12.02 2.82 19.10
C LEU A 142 -11.21 2.18 20.24
N ILE A 143 -11.76 1.15 20.91
CA ILE A 143 -11.07 0.45 22.01
C ILE A 143 -9.72 -0.11 21.53
N TRP A 144 -9.70 -0.81 20.39
CA TRP A 144 -8.47 -1.38 19.86
C TRP A 144 -7.43 -0.32 19.48
N PHE A 145 -7.86 0.81 18.91
CA PHE A 145 -6.93 1.92 18.63
C PHE A 145 -6.44 2.62 19.90
N CYS A 146 -7.24 2.68 20.96
CA CYS A 146 -6.74 3.15 22.26
C CYS A 146 -5.70 2.17 22.84
N VAL A 147 -5.86 0.86 22.62
CA VAL A 147 -4.88 -0.15 23.04
C VAL A 147 -3.58 -0.01 22.24
N SER A 148 -3.63 0.14 20.91
CA SER A 148 -2.42 0.35 20.10
C SER A 148 -1.80 1.73 20.27
N ALA A 149 -2.57 2.74 20.70
CA ALA A 149 -2.04 4.06 21.02
C ALA A 149 -1.01 4.04 22.16
N VAL A 150 -1.17 3.15 23.15
CA VAL A 150 -0.24 3.04 24.28
C VAL A 150 1.19 2.74 23.80
N PRO A 151 1.47 1.66 23.05
CA PRO A 151 2.82 1.39 22.54
C PRO A 151 3.30 2.41 21.49
N TRP A 152 2.42 3.04 20.71
CA TRP A 152 2.81 4.15 19.81
C TRP A 152 3.41 5.32 20.59
N ILE A 153 2.69 5.81 21.60
CA ILE A 153 3.12 6.94 22.43
C ILE A 153 4.29 6.56 23.32
N ALA A 154 4.25 5.39 23.98
CA ALA A 154 5.36 4.90 24.79
C ALA A 154 6.65 4.78 23.95
N GLY A 155 6.54 4.24 22.74
CA GLY A 155 7.66 4.14 21.79
C GLY A 155 8.23 5.50 21.40
N ALA A 156 7.38 6.51 21.26
CA ALA A 156 7.82 7.87 20.95
C ALA A 156 8.59 8.55 22.10
N LEU A 157 8.33 8.15 23.36
CA LEU A 157 8.99 8.68 24.55
C LEU A 157 10.33 7.99 24.88
N VAL A 158 10.60 6.83 24.27
CA VAL A 158 11.85 6.09 24.44
C VAL A 158 12.69 6.14 23.15
N HIS A 159 13.93 5.65 23.22
CA HIS A 159 14.87 5.68 22.10
C HIS A 159 15.42 4.28 21.78
N GLY A 160 16.06 4.15 20.62
CA GLY A 160 16.74 2.92 20.21
C GLY A 160 15.79 1.74 19.97
N THR A 161 16.26 0.54 20.33
CA THR A 161 15.54 -0.73 20.08
C THR A 161 14.23 -0.84 20.84
N ALA A 162 14.08 -0.15 21.98
CA ALA A 162 12.83 -0.10 22.73
C ALA A 162 11.71 0.59 21.91
N ARG A 163 12.03 1.68 21.20
CA ARG A 163 11.08 2.38 20.31
C ARG A 163 10.63 1.46 19.19
N GLU A 164 11.58 0.78 18.56
CA GLU A 164 11.33 -0.18 17.47
C GLU A 164 10.41 -1.32 17.90
N ALA A 165 10.69 -1.94 19.04
CA ALA A 165 9.89 -3.03 19.58
C ALA A 165 8.46 -2.57 19.92
N LEU A 166 8.32 -1.38 20.52
CA LEU A 166 7.01 -0.82 20.87
C LEU A 166 6.20 -0.47 19.61
N TRP A 167 6.80 0.14 18.60
CA TRP A 167 6.07 0.45 17.36
C TRP A 167 5.72 -0.79 16.55
N ALA A 168 6.58 -1.80 16.52
CA ALA A 168 6.24 -3.09 15.94
C ALA A 168 5.10 -3.77 16.70
N LEU A 169 5.09 -3.70 18.04
CA LEU A 169 3.98 -4.18 18.86
C LEU A 169 2.68 -3.42 18.55
N ALA A 170 2.75 -2.09 18.38
CA ALA A 170 1.60 -1.28 18.04
C ALA A 170 0.97 -1.69 16.71
N VAL A 171 1.80 -1.83 15.67
CA VAL A 171 1.38 -2.35 14.35
C VAL A 171 0.82 -3.76 14.46
N ALA A 172 1.47 -4.64 15.23
CA ALA A 172 0.99 -6.00 15.44
C ALA A 172 -0.40 -6.03 16.09
N ILE A 173 -0.67 -5.14 17.06
CA ILE A 173 -1.99 -4.98 17.68
C ILE A 173 -3.03 -4.56 16.65
N ASP A 174 -2.73 -3.56 15.81
CA ASP A 174 -3.67 -3.06 14.80
C ASP A 174 -4.06 -4.13 13.78
N TYR A 175 -3.08 -4.86 13.25
CA TYR A 175 -3.31 -5.95 12.30
C TYR A 175 -4.01 -7.15 12.95
N LEU A 176 -3.67 -7.48 14.21
CA LEU A 176 -4.35 -8.52 14.98
C LEU A 176 -5.80 -8.16 15.26
N ALA A 177 -6.08 -6.89 15.59
CA ALA A 177 -7.44 -6.38 15.78
C ALA A 177 -8.27 -6.58 14.51
N GLY A 178 -7.72 -6.23 13.34
CA GLY A 178 -8.32 -6.50 12.04
C GLY A 178 -8.61 -7.98 11.81
N LYS A 179 -7.58 -8.84 11.98
CA LYS A 179 -7.70 -10.31 11.81
C LYS A 179 -8.73 -10.93 12.73
N LEU A 180 -8.85 -10.44 13.97
CA LEU A 180 -9.82 -10.94 14.95
C LEU A 180 -11.23 -10.35 14.77
N ARG A 181 -11.43 -9.48 13.76
CA ARG A 181 -12.67 -8.71 13.51
C ARG A 181 -13.06 -7.84 14.70
N TYR A 182 -12.06 -7.23 15.32
CA TYR A 182 -12.17 -6.39 16.50
C TYR A 182 -12.93 -7.09 17.63
N ARG A 183 -12.65 -8.38 17.86
CA ARG A 183 -13.26 -9.14 18.97
C ARG A 183 -12.90 -8.46 20.28
N THR A 184 -13.89 -7.94 20.98
CA THR A 184 -13.69 -7.30 22.30
C THR A 184 -14.46 -8.09 23.36
N PRO A 185 -13.81 -8.41 24.50
CA PRO A 185 -14.49 -9.03 25.63
C PRO A 185 -15.76 -8.24 26.01
N GLY A 186 -16.88 -8.95 26.21
CA GLY A 186 -18.17 -8.35 26.57
C GLY A 186 -18.97 -7.70 25.41
N LEU A 187 -18.36 -7.36 24.28
CA LEU A 187 -19.02 -6.65 23.16
C LEU A 187 -19.09 -7.45 21.84
N GLY A 188 -18.55 -8.67 21.83
CA GLY A 188 -18.62 -9.60 20.70
C GLY A 188 -17.66 -9.26 19.54
N ARG A 189 -17.99 -9.71 18.33
CA ARG A 189 -17.20 -9.49 17.10
C ARG A 189 -17.97 -8.60 16.13
N SER A 190 -17.25 -7.84 15.30
CA SER A 190 -17.89 -7.09 14.21
C SER A 190 -18.42 -8.04 13.14
N PRO A 191 -19.68 -7.88 12.65
CA PRO A 191 -20.26 -8.72 11.61
C PRO A 191 -19.44 -8.66 10.31
N PRO A 192 -19.55 -9.67 9.42
CA PRO A 192 -18.92 -9.61 8.10
C PRO A 192 -19.53 -8.41 7.36
N ALA A 193 -18.75 -7.71 6.54
CA ALA A 193 -19.33 -6.67 5.70
C ALA A 193 -20.31 -7.29 4.69
N GLU A 194 -21.40 -6.61 4.36
CA GLU A 194 -22.25 -6.92 3.20
C GLU A 194 -21.53 -6.43 1.95
N LEU A 195 -21.46 -7.26 0.91
CA LEU A 195 -20.17 -7.45 0.23
C LEU A 195 -20.11 -7.30 -1.32
N PRO A 196 -21.20 -7.36 -2.11
CA PRO A 196 -21.06 -7.21 -3.57
C PRO A 196 -20.70 -5.80 -4.04
N SER A 197 -21.30 -4.75 -3.45
CA SER A 197 -21.07 -3.35 -3.85
C SER A 197 -19.76 -2.75 -3.31
N ALA A 198 -19.25 -3.27 -2.20
CA ALA A 198 -17.95 -2.86 -1.67
C ALA A 198 -16.78 -3.41 -2.51
N ALA A 199 -17.00 -4.48 -3.27
CA ALA A 199 -15.99 -5.17 -4.05
C ALA A 199 -15.44 -4.34 -5.22
N GLU A 200 -16.36 -3.79 -6.03
CA GLU A 200 -16.03 -2.92 -7.18
C GLU A 200 -15.32 -1.66 -6.72
N HIS A 201 -15.88 -1.00 -5.69
CA HIS A 201 -15.30 0.20 -5.12
C HIS A 201 -13.90 -0.06 -4.54
N LEU A 202 -13.74 -1.12 -3.75
CA LEU A 202 -12.45 -1.48 -3.16
C LEU A 202 -11.40 -1.81 -4.24
N ALA A 203 -11.76 -2.55 -5.30
CA ALA A 203 -10.86 -2.81 -6.41
C ALA A 203 -10.41 -1.51 -7.11
N GLU A 204 -11.34 -0.57 -7.31
CA GLU A 204 -11.05 0.74 -7.89
C GLU A 204 -10.10 1.56 -7.00
N ARG A 205 -10.32 1.59 -5.68
CA ARG A 205 -9.43 2.27 -4.72
C ARG A 205 -8.01 1.69 -4.74
N HIS A 206 -7.88 0.37 -4.80
CA HIS A 206 -6.57 -0.27 -4.90
C HIS A 206 -5.84 0.08 -6.20
N ARG A 207 -6.56 0.14 -7.33
CA ARG A 207 -6.03 0.56 -8.62
C ARG A 207 -5.54 2.01 -8.59
N GLN A 208 -6.32 2.90 -7.98
CA GLN A 208 -5.95 4.31 -7.80
C GLN A 208 -4.71 4.46 -6.92
N PHE A 209 -4.66 3.76 -5.80
CA PHE A 209 -3.50 3.78 -4.92
C PHE A 209 -2.24 3.22 -5.59
N PHE A 210 -2.38 2.17 -6.41
CA PHE A 210 -1.26 1.63 -7.18
C PHE A 210 -0.72 2.63 -8.20
N ILE A 211 -1.60 3.38 -8.89
CA ILE A 211 -1.19 4.48 -9.78
C ILE A 211 -0.40 5.54 -9.01
N ILE A 212 -0.79 5.83 -7.76
CA ILE A 212 -0.10 6.79 -6.90
C ILE A 212 1.29 6.29 -6.48
N ALA A 213 1.42 5.00 -6.16
CA ALA A 213 2.73 4.39 -5.91
C ALA A 213 3.65 4.49 -7.14
N LEU A 214 3.13 4.25 -8.35
CA LEU A 214 3.90 4.46 -9.58
C LEU A 214 4.26 5.94 -9.80
N GLY A 215 3.36 6.86 -9.46
CA GLY A 215 3.61 8.30 -9.52
C GLY A 215 4.77 8.74 -8.62
N GLU A 216 4.91 8.12 -7.45
CA GLU A 216 6.04 8.34 -6.55
C GLU A 216 7.36 7.88 -7.17
N LEU A 217 7.42 6.68 -7.75
CA LEU A 217 8.59 6.19 -8.49
C LEU A 217 9.00 7.16 -9.63
N ILE A 218 8.03 7.72 -10.37
CA ILE A 218 8.29 8.74 -11.39
C ILE A 218 8.87 10.01 -10.76
N LEU A 219 8.26 10.49 -9.66
CA LEU A 219 8.68 11.71 -8.96
C LEU A 219 10.11 11.59 -8.42
N VAL A 220 10.44 10.47 -7.77
CA VAL A 220 11.78 10.18 -7.28
C VAL A 220 12.78 10.14 -8.44
N SER A 221 12.45 9.45 -9.53
CA SER A 221 13.33 9.37 -10.70
C SER A 221 13.60 10.73 -11.35
N ALA A 222 12.54 11.52 -11.55
CA ALA A 222 12.63 12.84 -12.19
C ALA A 222 13.37 13.86 -11.31
N SER A 223 13.08 13.89 -10.00
CA SER A 223 13.76 14.78 -9.05
C SER A 223 15.24 14.41 -8.90
N THR A 224 15.58 13.12 -8.92
CA THR A 224 16.97 12.66 -8.86
C THR A 224 17.75 13.08 -10.10
N LEU A 225 17.18 12.92 -11.31
CA LEU A 225 17.83 13.40 -12.54
C LEU A 225 17.99 14.92 -12.52
N GLY A 226 16.94 15.65 -12.13
CA GLY A 226 16.96 17.10 -12.04
C GLY A 226 18.03 17.64 -11.07
N GLY A 227 18.24 16.96 -9.93
CA GLY A 227 19.26 17.32 -8.95
C GLY A 227 20.68 16.87 -9.30
N SER A 228 20.83 15.82 -10.12
CA SER A 228 22.13 15.26 -10.51
C SER A 228 22.63 15.76 -11.87
N GLY A 229 21.77 16.34 -12.72
CA GLY A 229 22.13 16.86 -14.04
C GLY A 229 22.07 15.81 -15.16
N PHE A 230 22.03 16.30 -16.40
CA PHE A 230 21.64 15.54 -17.59
C PHE A 230 22.80 14.84 -18.31
N ALA A 231 23.73 14.24 -17.57
CA ALA A 231 24.76 13.40 -18.18
C ALA A 231 24.14 12.18 -18.90
N THR A 232 24.81 11.66 -19.93
CA THR A 232 24.26 10.59 -20.79
C THR A 232 23.92 9.32 -20.01
N ASP A 233 24.79 8.93 -19.08
CA ASP A 233 24.61 7.77 -18.20
C ASP A 233 23.45 7.95 -17.21
N ARG A 234 23.33 9.14 -16.60
CA ARG A 234 22.21 9.49 -15.71
C ARG A 234 20.88 9.55 -16.45
N THR A 235 20.89 10.09 -17.66
CA THR A 235 19.72 10.14 -18.53
C THR A 235 19.30 8.72 -18.95
N ALA A 236 20.26 7.85 -19.28
CA ALA A 236 19.98 6.44 -19.56
C ALA A 236 19.38 5.72 -18.34
N ALA A 237 19.95 5.91 -17.14
CA ALA A 237 19.40 5.40 -15.89
C ALA A 237 17.96 5.86 -15.65
N PHE A 238 17.68 7.14 -15.89
CA PHE A 238 16.33 7.68 -15.79
C PHE A 238 15.37 7.00 -16.78
N LEU A 239 15.76 6.84 -18.05
CA LEU A 239 14.94 6.16 -19.05
C LEU A 239 14.66 4.69 -18.68
N VAL A 240 15.64 3.99 -18.09
CA VAL A 240 15.47 2.63 -17.57
C VAL A 240 14.48 2.61 -16.40
N SER A 241 14.53 3.59 -15.50
CA SER A 241 13.54 3.72 -14.44
C SER A 241 12.13 3.96 -14.99
N ILE A 242 11.96 4.87 -15.97
CA ILE A 242 10.67 5.10 -16.63
C ILE A 242 10.16 3.84 -17.33
N ALA A 243 11.03 3.11 -18.03
CA ALA A 243 10.68 1.83 -18.64
C ALA A 243 10.22 0.80 -17.59
N THR A 244 10.93 0.72 -16.45
CA THR A 244 10.54 -0.12 -15.31
C THR A 244 9.14 0.26 -14.81
N THR A 245 8.86 1.54 -14.57
CA THR A 245 7.53 2.02 -14.15
C THR A 245 6.43 1.59 -15.11
N VAL A 246 6.65 1.75 -16.42
CA VAL A 246 5.69 1.35 -17.46
C VAL A 246 5.45 -0.15 -17.45
N LEU A 247 6.50 -0.96 -17.23
CA LEU A 247 6.38 -2.41 -17.13
C LEU A 247 5.64 -2.84 -15.86
N LEU A 248 5.92 -2.23 -14.70
CA LEU A 248 5.17 -2.48 -13.46
C LEU A 248 3.69 -2.18 -13.64
N TRP A 249 3.36 -1.02 -14.25
CA TRP A 249 1.99 -0.66 -14.60
C TRP A 249 1.34 -1.71 -15.53
N ARG A 250 2.06 -2.10 -16.59
CA ARG A 250 1.55 -3.06 -17.58
C ARG A 250 1.26 -4.42 -16.96
N ILE A 251 2.16 -4.94 -16.13
CA ILE A 251 2.03 -6.24 -15.45
C ILE A 251 0.89 -6.19 -14.42
N TYR A 252 0.69 -5.05 -13.76
CA TYR A 252 -0.41 -4.86 -12.82
C TYR A 252 -1.78 -4.86 -13.50
N ILE A 253 -1.96 -4.00 -14.50
CA ILE A 253 -3.28 -3.79 -15.14
C ILE A 253 -3.73 -5.03 -15.90
N TYR A 254 -2.78 -5.79 -16.44
CA TYR A 254 -3.07 -6.94 -17.28
C TYR A 254 -3.87 -8.03 -16.55
N ARG A 255 -5.10 -8.26 -17.05
CA ARG A 255 -6.12 -9.25 -16.62
C ARG A 255 -6.54 -9.14 -15.16
N ALA A 256 -5.65 -9.40 -14.19
CA ALA A 256 -6.05 -9.42 -12.79
C ALA A 256 -6.47 -8.03 -12.32
N GLY A 257 -5.77 -6.96 -12.70
CA GLY A 257 -6.17 -5.59 -12.36
C GLY A 257 -7.56 -5.23 -12.91
N GLU A 258 -7.89 -5.66 -14.12
CA GLU A 258 -9.19 -5.40 -14.77
C GLU A 258 -10.32 -6.29 -14.23
N LEU A 259 -10.05 -7.56 -13.93
CA LEU A 259 -11.06 -8.56 -13.55
C LEU A 259 -11.25 -8.69 -12.03
N SER A 260 -10.56 -7.89 -11.23
CA SER A 260 -10.60 -7.95 -9.76
C SER A 260 -12.00 -7.77 -9.19
N ALA A 261 -12.74 -6.77 -9.69
CA ALA A 261 -14.10 -6.51 -9.25
C ALA A 261 -15.03 -7.71 -9.52
N ALA A 262 -14.98 -8.25 -10.74
CA ALA A 262 -15.76 -9.42 -11.13
C ALA A 262 -15.39 -10.67 -10.31
N ALA A 263 -14.10 -10.85 -9.99
CA ALA A 263 -13.63 -11.95 -9.15
C ALA A 263 -14.13 -11.86 -7.71
N ILE A 264 -14.13 -10.66 -7.14
CA ILE A 264 -14.65 -10.46 -5.78
C ILE A 264 -16.16 -10.66 -5.76
N GLY A 265 -16.89 -10.10 -6.73
CA GLY A 265 -18.35 -10.25 -6.82
C GLY A 265 -18.82 -11.69 -7.04
N GLY A 266 -18.04 -12.51 -7.76
CA GLY A 266 -18.34 -13.93 -8.01
C GLY A 266 -17.82 -14.91 -6.96
N SER A 267 -17.11 -14.45 -5.93
CA SER A 267 -16.51 -15.32 -4.91
C SER A 267 -17.53 -15.85 -3.90
N PRO A 268 -17.46 -17.12 -3.48
CA PRO A 268 -18.24 -17.63 -2.36
C PRO A 268 -17.85 -17.01 -1.01
N ASP A 269 -16.62 -16.50 -0.88
CA ASP A 269 -16.16 -15.72 0.28
C ASP A 269 -15.45 -14.43 -0.21
N PRO A 270 -16.20 -13.36 -0.51
CA PRO A 270 -15.61 -12.11 -0.96
C PRO A 270 -14.81 -11.39 0.14
N ALA A 271 -14.98 -11.75 1.42
CA ALA A 271 -14.32 -11.05 2.53
C ALA A 271 -12.88 -11.54 2.65
N ARG A 272 -12.69 -12.87 2.57
CA ARG A 272 -11.38 -13.49 2.46
C ARG A 272 -10.64 -13.03 1.21
N LEU A 273 -11.34 -12.92 0.08
CA LEU A 273 -10.74 -12.45 -1.16
C LEU A 273 -10.33 -10.98 -1.09
N GLY A 274 -11.18 -10.10 -0.55
CA GLY A 274 -10.83 -8.69 -0.30
C GLY A 274 -9.62 -8.54 0.62
N LEU A 275 -9.52 -9.35 1.68
CA LEU A 275 -8.34 -9.38 2.55
C LEU A 275 -7.08 -9.90 1.83
N SER A 276 -7.23 -10.90 0.97
CA SER A 276 -6.13 -11.40 0.14
C SER A 276 -5.64 -10.33 -0.85
N ALA A 277 -6.56 -9.60 -1.48
CA ALA A 277 -6.24 -8.49 -2.37
C ALA A 277 -5.53 -7.35 -1.63
N PHE A 278 -5.99 -7.01 -0.41
CA PHE A 278 -5.35 -6.03 0.47
C PHE A 278 -3.86 -6.37 0.70
N TYR A 279 -3.55 -7.60 1.13
CA TYR A 279 -2.16 -7.97 1.42
C TYR A 279 -1.31 -8.07 0.15
N ALA A 280 -1.91 -8.52 -0.97
CA ALA A 280 -1.20 -8.57 -2.24
C ALA A 280 -0.81 -7.15 -2.72
N HIS A 281 -1.70 -6.16 -2.59
CA HIS A 281 -1.39 -4.77 -2.93
C HIS A 281 -0.35 -4.15 -1.99
N LEU A 282 -0.42 -4.42 -0.69
CA LEU A 282 0.62 -4.00 0.24
C LEU A 282 2.01 -4.48 -0.20
N VAL A 283 2.13 -5.76 -0.58
CA VAL A 283 3.41 -6.32 -1.08
C VAL A 283 3.82 -5.67 -2.41
N MET A 284 2.89 -5.46 -3.34
CA MET A 284 3.18 -4.77 -4.61
C MET A 284 3.66 -3.33 -4.39
N VAL A 285 2.98 -2.57 -3.54
CA VAL A 285 3.34 -1.19 -3.18
C VAL A 285 4.71 -1.16 -2.49
N THR A 286 4.98 -2.09 -1.58
CA THR A 286 6.32 -2.25 -0.97
C THR A 286 7.38 -2.43 -2.06
N GLY A 287 7.10 -3.28 -3.05
CA GLY A 287 7.99 -3.48 -4.19
C GLY A 287 8.22 -2.20 -5.01
N VAL A 288 7.18 -1.40 -5.26
CA VAL A 288 7.29 -0.12 -5.96
C VAL A 288 8.15 0.88 -5.17
N VAL A 289 7.92 1.03 -3.86
CA VAL A 289 8.72 1.91 -2.97
C VAL A 289 10.20 1.49 -2.97
N VAL A 290 10.48 0.19 -2.83
CA VAL A 290 11.87 -0.33 -2.90
C VAL A 290 12.48 -0.11 -4.29
N THR A 291 11.68 -0.22 -5.35
CA THR A 291 12.12 0.10 -6.73
C THR A 291 12.45 1.59 -6.88
N ALA A 292 11.70 2.48 -6.22
CA ALA A 292 11.99 3.92 -6.23
C ALA A 292 13.34 4.24 -5.57
N VAL A 293 13.67 3.58 -4.46
CA VAL A 293 14.99 3.65 -3.85
C VAL A 293 16.08 3.14 -4.80
N GLY A 294 15.84 2.01 -5.47
CA GLY A 294 16.74 1.50 -6.51
C GLY A 294 16.96 2.48 -7.65
N ALA A 295 15.90 3.12 -8.15
CA ALA A 295 15.96 4.12 -9.21
C ALA A 295 16.76 5.36 -8.79
N GLU A 296 16.54 5.88 -7.58
CA GLU A 296 17.33 6.99 -7.00
C GLU A 296 18.83 6.67 -7.03
N LEU A 297 19.22 5.49 -6.52
CA LEU A 297 20.62 5.07 -6.46
C LEU A 297 21.25 4.93 -7.85
N VAL A 298 20.53 4.30 -8.79
CA VAL A 298 21.02 4.06 -10.15
C VAL A 298 21.16 5.35 -10.94
N ILE A 299 20.24 6.32 -10.77
CA ILE A 299 20.32 7.62 -11.44
C ILE A 299 21.45 8.47 -10.84
N ALA A 300 21.61 8.46 -9.51
CA ALA A 300 22.67 9.22 -8.86
C ALA A 300 24.07 8.66 -9.18
N HIS A 301 24.21 7.33 -9.26
CA HIS A 301 25.48 6.60 -9.38
C HIS A 301 25.44 5.48 -10.45
N PRO A 302 25.24 5.81 -11.75
CA PRO A 302 24.96 4.81 -12.79
C PRO A 302 26.14 3.87 -13.11
N THR A 303 27.37 4.38 -13.05
CA THR A 303 28.60 3.71 -13.52
C THR A 303 29.55 3.25 -12.40
N GLY A 304 29.17 3.48 -11.14
CA GLY A 304 29.99 3.13 -9.97
C GLY A 304 29.99 1.63 -9.64
N HIS A 305 30.68 1.26 -8.56
CA HIS A 305 30.63 -0.10 -8.02
C HIS A 305 29.35 -0.29 -7.21
N ALA A 306 28.57 -1.31 -7.54
CA ALA A 306 27.35 -1.62 -6.81
C ALA A 306 27.67 -2.28 -5.46
N GLN A 307 27.18 -1.69 -4.37
CA GLN A 307 27.21 -2.35 -3.06
C GLN A 307 26.13 -3.43 -3.01
N THR A 308 26.32 -4.46 -2.17
CA THR A 308 25.34 -5.54 -1.99
C THR A 308 23.95 -5.03 -1.66
N ALA A 309 23.86 -4.00 -0.82
CA ALA A 309 22.59 -3.38 -0.45
C ALA A 309 21.89 -2.68 -1.63
N TRP A 310 22.65 -2.13 -2.59
CA TRP A 310 22.08 -1.50 -3.78
C TRP A 310 21.48 -2.54 -4.71
N ILE A 311 22.20 -3.64 -4.96
CA ILE A 311 21.67 -4.76 -5.75
C ILE A 311 20.42 -5.35 -5.10
N ALA A 312 20.40 -5.44 -3.77
CA ALA A 312 19.24 -5.92 -3.02
C ALA A 312 17.99 -5.06 -3.27
N VAL A 313 18.09 -3.73 -3.34
CA VAL A 313 16.92 -2.88 -3.63
C VAL A 313 16.60 -2.79 -5.14
N ILE A 314 17.62 -2.75 -6.01
CA ILE A 314 17.45 -2.69 -7.47
C ILE A 314 16.71 -3.93 -8.00
N LEU A 315 17.05 -5.12 -7.49
CA LEU A 315 16.40 -6.38 -7.88
C LEU A 315 15.23 -6.74 -6.96
N GLY A 316 15.34 -6.42 -5.66
CA GLY A 316 14.35 -6.78 -4.65
C GLY A 316 13.05 -6.02 -4.79
N GLY A 317 13.05 -4.77 -5.24
CA GLY A 317 11.83 -4.02 -5.52
C GLY A 317 10.95 -4.70 -6.58
N PRO A 318 11.47 -4.94 -7.80
CA PRO A 318 10.79 -5.72 -8.83
C PRO A 318 10.40 -7.13 -8.38
N ALA A 319 11.24 -7.80 -7.59
CA ALA A 319 10.92 -9.12 -7.06
C ALA A 319 9.72 -9.07 -6.08
N LEU A 320 9.71 -8.15 -5.12
CA LEU A 320 8.57 -7.95 -4.21
C LEU A 320 7.29 -7.64 -4.99
N PHE A 321 7.38 -6.80 -6.02
CA PHE A 321 6.25 -6.53 -6.90
C PHE A 321 5.72 -7.80 -7.57
N LEU A 322 6.58 -8.62 -8.19
CA LEU A 322 6.17 -9.87 -8.82
C LEU A 322 5.58 -10.88 -7.82
N ALA A 323 6.12 -10.94 -6.59
CA ALA A 323 5.59 -11.79 -5.53
C ALA A 323 4.18 -11.35 -5.10
N GLY A 324 3.97 -10.05 -4.91
CA GLY A 324 2.65 -9.47 -4.63
C GLY A 324 1.67 -9.72 -5.79
N ARG A 325 2.14 -9.57 -7.03
CA ARG A 325 1.34 -9.80 -8.23
C ARG A 325 0.95 -11.27 -8.41
N ALA A 326 1.84 -12.22 -8.09
CA ALA A 326 1.56 -13.65 -8.10
C ALA A 326 0.51 -14.01 -7.03
N ARG A 327 0.65 -13.46 -5.82
CA ARG A 327 -0.33 -13.61 -4.74
C ARG A 327 -1.70 -13.07 -5.14
N PHE A 328 -1.73 -11.95 -5.86
CA PHE A 328 -2.94 -11.34 -6.39
C PHE A 328 -3.61 -12.19 -7.48
N GLU A 329 -2.82 -12.74 -8.40
CA GLU A 329 -3.33 -13.65 -9.42
C GLU A 329 -3.98 -14.89 -8.82
N TYR A 330 -3.33 -15.49 -7.83
CA TYR A 330 -3.89 -16.64 -7.11
C TYR A 330 -5.21 -16.30 -6.44
N ALA A 331 -5.34 -15.08 -5.90
CA ALA A 331 -6.58 -14.64 -5.28
C ALA A 331 -7.72 -14.53 -6.31
N VAL A 332 -7.42 -14.06 -7.53
CA VAL A 332 -8.41 -13.81 -8.59
C VAL A 332 -8.76 -15.06 -9.40
N PHE A 333 -7.79 -15.95 -9.64
CA PHE A 333 -7.90 -17.07 -10.61
C PHE A 333 -7.55 -18.45 -10.02
N SER A 334 -7.32 -18.56 -8.70
CA SER A 334 -6.87 -19.81 -8.04
C SER A 334 -5.60 -20.43 -8.61
N ARG A 335 -4.81 -19.66 -9.35
CA ARG A 335 -3.58 -20.11 -10.01
C ARG A 335 -2.58 -18.98 -10.14
N VAL A 336 -1.33 -19.35 -10.39
CA VAL A 336 -0.24 -18.41 -10.68
C VAL A 336 0.32 -18.77 -12.04
N SER A 337 0.35 -17.81 -12.95
CA SER A 337 0.99 -18.01 -14.26
C SER A 337 2.50 -18.21 -14.07
N PRO A 338 3.14 -19.16 -14.77
CA PRO A 338 4.55 -19.52 -14.54
C PRO A 338 5.51 -18.35 -14.77
N ASP A 339 5.11 -17.34 -15.54
CA ASP A 339 5.92 -16.17 -15.85
C ASP A 339 6.33 -15.39 -14.58
N ARG A 340 5.49 -15.36 -13.53
CA ARG A 340 5.82 -14.67 -12.28
C ARG A 340 6.89 -15.39 -11.46
N PRO A 341 6.74 -16.68 -11.08
CA PRO A 341 7.78 -17.40 -10.37
C PRO A 341 9.06 -17.56 -11.20
N LEU A 342 8.96 -17.68 -12.54
CA LEU A 342 10.15 -17.65 -13.40
C LEU A 342 10.85 -16.29 -13.38
N GLY A 343 10.11 -15.18 -13.40
CA GLY A 343 10.67 -13.84 -13.25
C GLY A 343 11.34 -13.64 -11.88
N LEU A 344 10.71 -14.11 -10.80
CA LEU A 344 11.30 -14.12 -9.45
C LEU A 344 12.60 -14.92 -9.40
N LEU A 345 12.58 -16.12 -9.98
CA LEU A 345 13.75 -16.99 -10.06
C LEU A 345 14.87 -16.32 -10.87
N ALA A 346 14.54 -15.69 -12.00
CA ALA A 346 15.51 -14.97 -12.83
C ALA A 346 16.16 -13.82 -12.06
N LEU A 347 15.37 -12.99 -11.36
CA LEU A 347 15.91 -11.91 -10.51
C LEU A 347 16.83 -12.46 -9.40
N ALA A 348 16.45 -13.57 -8.76
CA ALA A 348 17.25 -14.21 -7.72
C ALA A 348 18.57 -14.79 -8.26
N VAL A 349 18.54 -15.44 -9.43
CA VAL A 349 19.72 -16.04 -10.07
C VAL A 349 20.67 -14.98 -10.61
N LEU A 350 20.15 -13.84 -11.09
CA LEU A 350 20.98 -12.73 -11.56
C LEU A 350 21.70 -12.00 -10.42
N ALA A 351 21.14 -12.00 -9.20
CA ALA A 351 21.63 -11.19 -8.08
C ALA A 351 23.14 -11.34 -7.77
N PRO A 352 23.74 -12.54 -7.71
CA PRO A 352 25.18 -12.69 -7.44
C PRO A 352 26.05 -12.08 -8.54
N VAL A 353 25.65 -12.22 -9.81
CA VAL A 353 26.39 -11.68 -10.96
C VAL A 353 26.27 -10.16 -10.99
N MET A 354 25.12 -9.61 -10.58
CA MET A 354 24.90 -8.17 -10.57
C MET A 354 25.79 -7.41 -9.57
N LEU A 355 26.43 -8.10 -8.62
CA LEU A 355 27.44 -7.51 -7.73
C LEU A 355 28.73 -7.10 -8.46
N LEU A 356 28.97 -7.67 -9.66
CA LEU A 356 30.20 -7.46 -10.42
C LEU A 356 30.07 -6.38 -11.51
N VAL A 357 28.88 -5.79 -11.67
CA VAL A 357 28.57 -4.85 -12.76
C VAL A 357 28.07 -3.51 -12.20
N PRO A 358 28.07 -2.44 -13.00
CA PRO A 358 27.53 -1.16 -12.59
C PRO A 358 26.02 -1.21 -12.28
N PRO A 359 25.51 -0.35 -11.37
CA PRO A 359 24.09 -0.28 -11.02
C PRO A 359 23.16 -0.14 -12.22
N LEU A 360 23.57 0.61 -13.25
CA LEU A 360 22.79 0.75 -14.48
C LEU A 360 22.56 -0.60 -15.19
N VAL A 361 23.56 -1.48 -15.20
CA VAL A 361 23.45 -2.82 -15.81
C VAL A 361 22.50 -3.69 -14.98
N ALA A 362 22.56 -3.60 -13.65
CA ALA A 362 21.63 -4.31 -12.77
C ALA A 362 20.18 -3.85 -12.98
N ALA A 363 19.95 -2.55 -13.13
CA ALA A 363 18.62 -1.99 -13.43
C ALA A 363 18.12 -2.43 -14.82
N LEU A 364 18.99 -2.45 -15.83
CA LEU A 364 18.67 -2.98 -17.16
C LEU A 364 18.29 -4.46 -17.11
N ALA A 365 19.04 -5.27 -16.36
CA ALA A 365 18.73 -6.68 -16.15
C ALA A 365 17.35 -6.88 -15.48
N ALA A 366 17.04 -6.13 -14.42
CA ALA A 366 15.73 -6.16 -13.77
C ALA A 366 14.60 -5.79 -14.74
N THR A 367 14.80 -4.71 -15.50
CA THR A 367 13.87 -4.22 -16.52
C THR A 367 13.65 -5.25 -17.60
N ALA A 368 14.71 -5.93 -18.06
CA ALA A 368 14.63 -6.99 -19.07
C ALA A 368 13.83 -8.21 -18.57
N VAL A 369 13.98 -8.59 -17.29
CA VAL A 369 13.15 -9.64 -16.69
C VAL A 369 11.67 -9.22 -16.67
N LEU A 370 11.36 -8.01 -16.21
CA LEU A 370 9.99 -7.49 -16.22
C LEU A 370 9.41 -7.41 -17.65
N ALA A 371 10.22 -7.01 -18.63
CA ALA A 371 9.83 -7.00 -20.03
C ALA A 371 9.53 -8.42 -20.54
N GLY A 372 10.37 -9.41 -20.20
CA GLY A 372 10.13 -10.82 -20.50
C GLY A 372 8.81 -11.32 -19.93
N VAL A 373 8.51 -11.00 -18.67
CA VAL A 373 7.22 -11.32 -18.03
C VAL A 373 6.06 -10.67 -18.77
N ALA A 374 6.15 -9.38 -19.10
CA ALA A 374 5.09 -8.66 -19.80
C ALA A 374 4.85 -9.18 -21.23
N VAL A 375 5.92 -9.59 -21.93
CA VAL A 375 5.84 -10.19 -23.27
C VAL A 375 5.24 -11.59 -23.21
N ALA A 376 5.63 -12.41 -22.22
CA ALA A 376 5.05 -13.74 -22.00
C ALA A 376 3.55 -13.65 -21.69
N ASP A 377 3.16 -12.69 -20.85
CA ASP A 377 1.77 -12.36 -20.58
C ASP A 377 0.99 -12.05 -21.87
N ALA A 378 1.53 -11.17 -22.72
CA ALA A 378 0.90 -10.79 -23.97
C ALA A 378 0.83 -11.95 -24.98
N ALA A 379 1.87 -12.76 -25.07
CA ALA A 379 1.91 -13.94 -25.94
C ALA A 379 0.88 -15.00 -25.50
N GLY A 380 0.75 -15.24 -24.19
CA GLY A 380 -0.18 -16.20 -23.62
C GLY A 380 -1.67 -15.86 -23.82
N ALA A 381 -2.00 -14.60 -24.10
CA ALA A 381 -3.37 -14.17 -24.44
C ALA A 381 -3.69 -14.07 -25.91
N ARG A 382 -2.68 -14.04 -26.81
CA ARG A 382 -2.96 -13.96 -28.25
C ARG A 382 -3.80 -15.18 -28.66
N GLY A 383 -5.02 -14.91 -29.15
CA GLY A 383 -5.94 -15.93 -29.63
C GLY A 383 -6.75 -16.67 -28.56
N ARG A 384 -6.72 -16.24 -27.28
CA ARG A 384 -7.56 -16.83 -26.22
C ARG A 384 -8.58 -15.82 -25.70
N PRO A 385 -9.85 -16.21 -25.47
CA PRO A 385 -10.82 -15.33 -24.83
C PRO A 385 -10.35 -14.92 -23.43
N PRO A 386 -10.82 -13.77 -22.91
CA PRO A 386 -10.55 -13.38 -21.53
C PRO A 386 -11.00 -14.49 -20.59
N GLU A 387 -10.12 -14.89 -19.68
CA GLU A 387 -10.46 -15.93 -18.72
C GLU A 387 -11.44 -15.37 -17.68
N PRO A 388 -12.58 -16.04 -17.44
CA PRO A 388 -13.46 -15.65 -16.35
C PRO A 388 -12.73 -15.81 -15.00
N PRO A 389 -12.93 -14.89 -14.06
CA PRO A 389 -12.34 -15.01 -12.74
C PRO A 389 -12.88 -16.25 -12.01
N SER A 390 -11.99 -16.92 -11.28
CA SER A 390 -12.23 -18.21 -10.61
C SER A 390 -11.53 -18.21 -9.24
N PRO A 391 -12.04 -17.44 -8.27
CA PRO A 391 -11.40 -17.29 -6.97
C PRO A 391 -11.41 -18.59 -6.15
N PRO A 392 -10.44 -18.81 -5.24
CA PRO A 392 -10.33 -20.05 -4.49
C PRO A 392 -11.45 -20.18 -3.47
N GLY A 393 -12.01 -21.39 -3.36
CA GLY A 393 -13.04 -21.77 -2.38
C GLY A 393 -12.62 -21.60 -0.93
#